data_AF-A0A382TZA1-F1
#
_entry.id   AF-A0A382TZA1-F1
#
_cell.length_a   1.000
_cell.length_b   1.000
_cell.length_c   1.000
_cell.angle_alpha   90.00
_cell.angle_beta   90.00
_cell.angle_gamma   90.00
#
_symmetry.space_group_name_H-M   'P 1'
#
loop_
_entity.id
_entity.type
_entity.pdbx_description
1 polymer ?
#
loop_
_entity_poly.entity_id
_entity_poly.type
_entity_poly.pdbx_seq_one_letter_code
_entity_poly.pdbx_strand_id
1 'polypeptide(L)'
;MTFIGLFVSLFTNSFAFNDPTKELKPIPKKLVVLTFDDCNKSDRTFVADIIKQHGFGATFYVTEGLGFLNNKAYYTTWEEIRELHD
;
A
#
# COMPACT_ATOMS: atom_id res chain seq x y z
N MET A 1 0.22 -50.16 30.24
CA MET A 1 1.39 -49.47 29.64
C MET A 1 0.83 -48.46 28.66
N THR A 2 0.56 -47.23 29.12
CA THR A 2 -0.12 -46.20 28.32
C THR A 2 0.94 -45.36 27.62
N PHE A 3 1.02 -45.43 26.30
CA PHE A 3 1.87 -44.55 25.51
C PHE A 3 1.17 -43.20 25.35
N ILE A 4 1.74 -42.15 25.96
CA ILE A 4 1.40 -40.76 25.69
C ILE A 4 2.23 -40.34 24.48
N GLY A 5 1.59 -40.19 23.32
CA GLY A 5 2.19 -39.62 22.12
C GLY A 5 2.15 -38.10 22.17
N LEU A 6 3.30 -37.46 22.35
CA LEU A 6 3.50 -36.02 22.25
C LEU A 6 3.47 -35.60 20.78
N PHE A 7 2.36 -35.02 20.31
CA PHE A 7 2.30 -34.39 18.99
C PHE A 7 2.97 -33.01 19.05
N VAL A 8 4.22 -32.92 18.60
CA VAL A 8 4.85 -31.64 18.28
C VAL A 8 4.42 -31.28 16.86
N SER A 9 3.45 -30.36 16.74
CA SER A 9 3.13 -29.74 15.46
C SER A 9 4.25 -28.76 15.11
N LEU A 10 5.14 -29.17 14.21
CA LEU A 10 6.10 -28.28 13.57
C LEU A 10 5.32 -27.39 12.60
N PHE A 11 4.95 -26.18 13.04
CA PHE A 11 4.59 -25.10 12.11
C PHE A 11 5.87 -24.71 11.35
N THR A 12 6.11 -25.36 10.20
CA THR A 12 7.01 -24.81 9.21
C THR A 12 6.36 -23.54 8.67
N ASN A 13 6.91 -22.38 9.03
CA ASN A 13 6.68 -21.16 8.26
C ASN A 13 7.16 -21.44 6.83
N SER A 14 6.24 -21.85 5.96
CA SER A 14 6.46 -21.84 4.53
C SER A 14 6.69 -20.38 4.16
N PHE A 15 7.96 -19.98 4.04
CA PHE A 15 8.34 -18.86 3.19
C PHE A 15 7.52 -19.02 1.91
N ALA A 16 6.68 -18.04 1.60
CA ALA A 16 5.81 -18.09 0.43
C ALA A 16 6.70 -18.30 -0.80
N PHE A 17 6.81 -19.56 -1.21
CA PHE A 17 7.44 -19.93 -2.46
C PHE A 17 6.53 -19.32 -3.51
N ASN A 18 7.04 -18.35 -4.27
CA ASN A 18 6.35 -17.88 -5.46
C ASN A 18 5.98 -19.11 -6.26
N ASP A 19 4.68 -19.39 -6.36
CA ASP A 19 4.17 -20.50 -7.14
C ASP A 19 4.62 -20.27 -8.59
N PRO A 20 5.59 -21.05 -9.10
CA PRO A 20 6.14 -20.84 -10.43
C PRO A 20 5.10 -21.13 -11.53
N THR A 21 3.94 -21.67 -11.16
CA THR A 21 2.79 -21.93 -12.05
C THR A 21 1.78 -20.79 -12.06
N LYS A 22 1.95 -19.76 -11.22
CA LYS A 22 1.05 -18.60 -11.20
C LYS A 22 1.29 -17.73 -12.43
N GLU A 23 0.52 -17.97 -13.47
CA GLU A 23 0.55 -17.16 -14.69
C GLU A 23 0.30 -15.67 -14.36
N LEU A 24 1.21 -14.81 -14.82
CA LEU A 24 1.06 -13.37 -14.69
C LEU A 24 -0.02 -12.87 -15.65
N LYS A 25 -0.85 -11.93 -15.18
CA LYS A 25 -1.79 -11.25 -16.06
C LYS A 25 -1.02 -10.42 -17.10
N PRO A 26 -1.43 -10.42 -18.38
CA PRO A 26 -0.80 -9.58 -19.39
C PRO A 26 -0.98 -8.10 -19.04
N ILE A 27 0.05 -7.28 -19.29
CA ILE A 27 -0.01 -5.84 -19.05
C ILE A 27 -0.89 -5.20 -20.15
N PRO A 28 -1.93 -4.43 -19.81
CA PRO A 28 -2.76 -3.73 -20.80
C PRO A 28 -1.94 -2.77 -21.68
N LYS A 29 -2.34 -2.65 -22.95
CA LYS A 29 -1.71 -1.71 -23.88
C LYS A 29 -1.89 -0.27 -23.38
N LYS A 30 -0.78 0.49 -23.31
CA LYS A 30 -0.75 1.88 -22.80
C LYS A 30 -1.23 2.03 -21.35
N LEU A 31 -1.02 1.00 -20.52
CA LEU A 31 -1.21 1.16 -19.08
C LEU A 31 -0.33 2.31 -18.55
N VAL A 32 -0.93 3.19 -17.77
CA VAL A 32 -0.24 4.23 -16.98
C VAL A 32 -0.58 3.98 -15.52
N VAL A 33 0.42 4.09 -14.64
CA VAL A 33 0.25 4.02 -13.19
C VAL A 33 0.60 5.39 -12.63
N LEU A 34 -0.33 5.97 -11.86
CA LEU A 34 -0.15 7.27 -11.22
C LEU A 34 0.29 7.04 -9.78
N THR A 35 1.46 7.55 -9.42
CA THR A 35 2.01 7.47 -8.06
C THR A 35 2.44 8.84 -7.58
N PHE A 36 2.22 9.12 -6.30
CA PHE A 36 2.57 10.39 -5.66
C PHE A 36 3.35 10.09 -4.38
N ASP A 37 4.51 10.72 -4.25
CA ASP A 37 5.42 10.48 -3.13
C ASP A 37 5.36 11.65 -2.13
N ASP A 38 5.97 11.45 -0.96
CA ASP A 38 6.26 12.46 0.06
C ASP A 38 5.09 13.00 0.88
N CYS A 39 3.84 12.63 0.59
CA CYS A 39 2.67 13.05 1.38
C CYS A 39 2.48 14.57 1.42
N ASN A 40 2.66 15.23 0.27
CA ASN A 40 2.49 16.66 0.15
C ASN A 40 1.05 17.07 0.41
N LYS A 41 0.83 18.26 0.99
CA LYS A 41 -0.51 18.79 1.25
C LYS A 41 -1.38 18.84 -0.01
N SER A 42 -0.75 19.15 -1.15
CA SER A 42 -1.38 19.16 -2.49
C SER A 42 -1.92 17.80 -2.93
N ASP A 43 -1.37 16.70 -2.41
CA ASP A 43 -1.84 15.35 -2.75
C ASP A 43 -3.31 15.21 -2.34
N ARG A 44 -3.64 15.71 -1.14
CA ARG A 44 -5.00 15.72 -0.62
C ARG A 44 -5.84 16.90 -1.14
N THR A 45 -5.29 18.11 -1.18
CA THR A 45 -6.08 19.33 -1.45
C THR A 45 -6.29 19.62 -2.95
N PHE A 46 -5.62 18.89 -3.83
CA PHE A 46 -5.69 19.13 -5.28
C PHE A 46 -5.69 17.83 -6.10
N VAL A 47 -4.69 16.98 -5.91
CA VAL A 47 -4.48 15.79 -6.76
C VAL A 47 -5.61 14.78 -6.61
N ALA A 48 -5.99 14.43 -5.38
CA ALA A 48 -7.03 13.44 -5.10
C ALA A 48 -8.36 13.76 -5.79
N ASP A 49 -8.81 15.02 -5.73
CA ASP A 49 -10.08 15.44 -6.33
C ASP A 49 -10.04 15.33 -7.86
N ILE A 50 -8.92 15.71 -8.50
CA ILE A 50 -8.75 15.60 -9.96
C ILE A 50 -8.77 14.15 -10.41
N ILE A 51 -8.03 13.28 -9.71
CA ILE A 51 -7.96 11.85 -10.02
C ILE A 51 -9.35 11.22 -9.92
N LYS A 52 -10.09 11.55 -8.85
CA LYS A 52 -11.46 11.08 -8.63
C LYS A 52 -12.42 11.59 -9.69
N GLN A 53 -12.33 12.87 -10.06
CA GLN A 53 -13.16 13.48 -11.11
C GLN A 53 -13.00 12.77 -12.46
N HIS A 54 -11.79 12.31 -12.78
CA HIS A 54 -11.52 11.58 -14.02
C HIS A 54 -11.71 10.06 -13.92
N GLY A 55 -12.08 9.54 -12.75
CA GLY A 55 -12.30 8.11 -12.53
C GLY A 55 -11.02 7.26 -12.58
N PHE A 56 -9.86 7.87 -12.32
CA PHE A 56 -8.59 7.15 -12.24
C PHE A 56 -8.32 6.64 -10.83
N GLY A 57 -7.48 5.61 -10.74
CA GLY A 57 -6.85 5.19 -9.48
C GLY A 57 -5.44 5.76 -9.38
N ALA A 58 -4.93 5.87 -8.16
CA ALA A 58 -3.54 6.23 -7.88
C ALA A 58 -3.07 5.63 -6.56
N THR A 59 -1.75 5.60 -6.38
CA THR A 59 -1.10 5.21 -5.13
C THR A 59 -0.38 6.40 -4.53
N PHE A 60 -0.64 6.71 -3.27
CA PHE A 60 0.06 7.74 -2.50
C PHE A 60 1.03 7.05 -1.53
N TYR A 61 2.33 7.32 -1.67
CA TYR A 61 3.37 6.75 -0.83
C TYR A 61 3.70 7.69 0.32
N VAL A 62 3.56 7.17 1.54
CA VAL A 62 3.79 7.94 2.76
C VAL A 62 5.27 7.93 3.14
N THR A 63 5.87 9.12 3.20
CA THR A 63 7.21 9.34 3.71
C THR A 63 7.14 10.11 5.04
N GLU A 64 7.50 9.50 6.16
CA GLU A 64 7.53 10.20 7.46
C GLU A 64 8.78 11.09 7.66
N GLY A 65 9.64 11.20 6.64
CA GLY A 65 10.82 12.08 6.59
C GLY A 65 10.49 13.54 6.22
N LEU A 66 11.52 14.31 5.86
CA LEU A 66 11.43 15.67 5.26
C LEU A 66 10.64 16.74 6.06
N GLY A 67 10.24 16.43 7.29
CA GLY A 67 9.43 17.32 8.14
C GLY A 67 7.97 16.91 8.25
N PHE A 68 7.55 15.77 7.69
CA PHE A 68 6.18 15.25 7.76
C PHE A 68 5.59 15.32 9.18
N LEU A 69 6.34 14.87 10.19
CA LEU A 69 5.86 14.81 11.58
C LEU A 69 5.53 16.20 12.16
N ASN A 70 6.20 17.26 11.70
CA ASN A 70 6.14 18.58 12.35
C ASN A 70 5.56 19.69 11.46
N ASN A 71 5.52 19.51 10.13
CA ASN A 71 5.22 20.59 9.18
C ASN A 71 3.95 20.31 8.37
N LYS A 72 2.80 20.54 9.00
CA LYS A 72 1.48 20.30 8.38
C LYS A 72 1.01 21.40 7.42
N ALA A 73 1.83 22.42 7.21
CA ALA A 73 1.62 23.41 6.16
C ALA A 73 1.95 22.82 4.78
N TYR A 74 2.97 21.96 4.69
CA TYR A 74 3.41 21.36 3.43
C TYR A 74 3.12 19.86 3.33
N TYR A 75 2.91 19.18 4.47
CA TYR A 75 2.62 17.75 4.51
C TYR A 75 1.23 17.46 5.07
N THR A 76 0.68 16.33 4.64
CA THR A 76 -0.63 15.83 5.09
C THR A 76 -0.59 15.38 6.56
N THR A 77 -1.76 15.35 7.18
CA THR A 77 -2.03 14.69 8.47
C THR A 77 -2.42 13.23 8.26
N TRP A 78 -2.39 12.41 9.31
CA TRP A 78 -2.83 11.02 9.21
C TRP A 78 -4.33 10.89 8.94
N GLU A 79 -5.12 11.86 9.42
CA GLU A 79 -6.54 12.00 9.13
C GLU A 79 -6.75 12.27 7.63
N GLU A 80 -6.00 13.19 7.04
CA GLU A 80 -6.05 13.47 5.59
C GLU A 80 -5.56 12.29 4.74
N ILE A 81 -4.58 11.53 5.21
CA ILE A 81 -4.12 10.30 4.55
C ILE A 81 -5.24 9.25 4.55
N ARG A 82 -5.98 9.11 5.66
CA ARG A 82 -7.14 8.20 5.72
C ARG A 82 -8.20 8.59 4.70
N GLU A 83 -8.47 9.88 4.55
CA GLU A 83 -9.41 10.38 3.53
C GLU A 83 -8.99 10.04 2.08
N LEU A 84 -7.71 9.77 1.81
CA LEU A 84 -7.26 9.31 0.49
C LEU A 84 -7.59 7.83 0.22
N HIS A 85 -7.85 7.05 1.27
CA HIS A 85 -8.21 5.64 1.16
C HIS A 85 -9.72 5.41 1.07
N ASP A 86 -10.50 6.27 1.75
CA ASP A 86 -11.95 6.19 1.89
C ASP A 86 -12.73 6.73 0.66
#